data_AF-A0A8T3M229-F1
#
_entry.id   AF-A0A8T3M229-F1
#
_cell.length_a   1.000
_cell.length_b   1.000
_cell.length_c   1.000
_cell.angle_alpha   90.00
_cell.angle_beta   90.00
_cell.angle_gamma   90.00
#
_symmetry.space_group_name_H-M   'P 1'
#
loop_
_entity.id
_entity.type
_entity.pdbx_description
1 polymer ?
#
loop_
_entity_poly.entity_id
_entity_poly.type
_entity_poly.pdbx_seq_one_letter_code
_entity_poly.pdbx_strand_id
1 'polypeptide(L)'
;MTITGTGRTGADRNGVDQTERATGERSKAVDAAILSIEKQFGRGSIMKLGSSERQQVEAISTGAIALDLALGVGGLPRGRITEIFGPESSGKTTLCQHVLAEAQKKGGTVAFIDVEHALDPTYARACGVNVDELLVSQPDTGEQALEITETLIRSGGVDCVVLDSVAALVPRAEIEGEMGDSFMGIQARLMSQALRKLTGAVSRSNTALVFTNQLREKIGVMFGNPETTPGGRALKFYASVRLDIRRIETLKSGTDSIGSRVRVKVVKNKVAAPFRMAEFDVMYGEGISKEGGLLDVGVASDVVTKTGAWFTYGDVRLGQGREQAKDFLRQNRDVTQQLETEIRGKVATIAVPVEGISEAE
;
A
#
# COMPACT_ATOMS: atom_id res chain seq x y z
N MET A 1 -6.31 34.92 -81.52
CA MET A 1 -5.79 34.93 -80.14
C MET A 1 -6.83 34.27 -79.24
N THR A 2 -6.42 33.18 -78.59
CA THR A 2 -6.79 32.75 -77.22
C THR A 2 -8.26 32.44 -76.86
N ILE A 3 -8.57 31.15 -76.90
CA ILE A 3 -9.08 30.23 -75.84
C ILE A 3 -9.96 30.76 -74.69
N THR A 4 -11.06 30.03 -74.51
CA THR A 4 -12.08 29.90 -73.46
C THR A 4 -11.60 29.77 -72.01
N GLY A 5 -12.43 30.23 -71.06
CA GLY A 5 -12.37 29.84 -69.65
C GLY A 5 -13.76 29.75 -69.00
N THR A 6 -14.24 28.53 -68.75
CA THR A 6 -15.31 28.21 -67.79
C THR A 6 -14.72 27.31 -66.70
N GLY A 7 -14.62 27.82 -65.48
CA GLY A 7 -14.13 27.08 -64.30
C GLY A 7 -15.19 26.14 -63.75
N ARG A 8 -14.82 24.86 -63.58
CA ARG A 8 -15.59 23.81 -62.91
C ARG A 8 -15.40 23.89 -61.39
N THR A 9 -16.50 23.95 -60.64
CA THR A 9 -16.59 23.54 -59.24
C THR A 9 -17.04 22.07 -59.19
N GLY A 10 -16.26 21.18 -58.56
CA GLY A 10 -16.67 19.79 -58.36
C GLY A 10 -15.55 18.81 -58.07
N ALA A 11 -14.78 19.01 -57.00
CA ALA A 11 -13.88 18.00 -56.46
C ALA A 11 -13.55 18.33 -55.00
N ASP A 12 -14.40 17.93 -54.05
CA ASP A 12 -14.02 17.87 -52.62
C ASP A 12 -15.00 17.09 -51.71
N ARG A 13 -16.10 16.52 -52.23
CA ARG A 13 -17.08 15.78 -51.41
C ARG A 13 -16.82 14.27 -51.25
N ASN A 14 -15.95 13.66 -52.06
CA ASN A 14 -15.77 12.20 -52.10
C ASN A 14 -14.68 11.64 -51.15
N GLY A 15 -13.73 12.48 -50.69
CA GLY A 15 -12.65 12.03 -49.79
C GLY A 15 -13.07 11.89 -48.33
N VAL A 16 -14.03 12.71 -47.89
CA VAL A 16 -14.55 12.69 -46.51
C VAL A 16 -15.43 11.46 -46.25
N ASP A 17 -16.32 11.10 -47.20
CA ASP A 17 -17.25 9.96 -47.08
C ASP A 17 -16.54 8.59 -47.07
N GLN A 18 -15.43 8.42 -47.81
CA GLN A 18 -14.62 7.18 -47.76
C GLN A 18 -13.85 7.02 -46.44
N THR A 19 -13.36 8.13 -45.89
CA THR A 19 -12.61 8.12 -44.62
C THR A 19 -13.55 7.86 -43.44
N GLU A 20 -14.75 8.44 -43.45
CA GLU A 20 -15.80 8.17 -42.44
C GLU A 20 -16.31 6.72 -42.50
N ARG A 21 -16.55 6.18 -43.70
CA ARG A 21 -16.94 4.76 -43.85
C ARG A 21 -15.87 3.78 -43.37
N ALA A 22 -14.61 4.01 -43.72
CA ALA A 22 -13.49 3.17 -43.26
C ALA A 22 -13.30 3.26 -41.72
N THR A 23 -13.57 4.42 -41.12
CA THR A 23 -13.52 4.60 -39.67
C THR A 23 -14.68 3.89 -38.97
N GLY A 24 -15.89 3.94 -39.56
CA GLY A 24 -17.06 3.22 -39.07
C GLY A 24 -16.93 1.69 -39.17
N GLU A 25 -16.35 1.17 -40.25
CA GLU A 25 -16.08 -0.27 -40.40
C GLU A 25 -15.01 -0.78 -39.42
N ARG A 26 -13.94 0.00 -39.21
CA ARG A 26 -12.94 -0.30 -38.16
C ARG A 26 -13.56 -0.28 -36.77
N SER A 27 -14.45 0.67 -36.48
CA SER A 27 -15.16 0.72 -35.18
C SER A 27 -16.02 -0.52 -34.97
N LYS A 28 -16.79 -0.95 -35.98
CA LYS A 28 -17.63 -2.16 -35.88
C LYS A 28 -16.82 -3.44 -35.69
N ALA A 29 -15.67 -3.56 -36.37
CA ALA A 29 -14.77 -4.71 -36.18
C ALA A 29 -14.18 -4.76 -34.77
N VAL A 30 -13.82 -3.60 -34.20
CA VAL A 30 -13.35 -3.47 -32.82
C VAL A 30 -14.45 -3.82 -31.82
N ASP A 31 -15.67 -3.33 -32.03
CA ASP A 31 -16.81 -3.64 -31.14
C ASP A 31 -17.18 -5.14 -31.18
N ALA A 32 -17.13 -5.77 -32.35
CA ALA A 32 -17.32 -7.21 -32.49
C ALA A 32 -16.21 -8.03 -31.80
N ALA A 33 -14.96 -7.57 -31.88
CA ALA A 33 -13.84 -8.17 -31.17
C ALA A 33 -14.00 -8.02 -29.65
N ILE A 34 -14.42 -6.85 -29.17
CA ILE A 34 -14.73 -6.60 -27.74
C ILE A 34 -15.82 -7.56 -27.26
N LEU A 35 -16.94 -7.66 -27.98
CA LEU A 35 -18.03 -8.59 -27.65
C LEU A 35 -17.59 -10.06 -27.65
N SER A 36 -16.73 -10.45 -28.60
CA SER A 36 -16.17 -11.80 -28.65
C SER A 36 -15.26 -12.07 -27.45
N ILE A 37 -14.43 -11.10 -27.06
CA ILE A 37 -13.56 -11.19 -25.88
C ILE A 37 -14.42 -11.28 -24.61
N GLU A 38 -15.45 -10.46 -24.45
CA GLU A 38 -16.35 -10.52 -23.29
C GLU A 38 -17.12 -11.85 -23.22
N LYS A 39 -17.55 -12.39 -24.36
CA LYS A 39 -18.24 -13.69 -24.41
C LYS A 39 -17.32 -14.86 -24.04
N GLN A 40 -16.04 -14.79 -24.43
CA GLN A 40 -15.06 -15.86 -24.15
C GLN A 40 -14.47 -15.77 -22.73
N PHE A 41 -14.23 -14.57 -22.23
CA PHE A 41 -13.44 -14.34 -21.01
C PHE A 41 -14.24 -13.66 -19.89
N GLY A 42 -15.53 -13.38 -20.10
CA GLY A 42 -16.42 -12.74 -19.15
C GLY A 42 -16.49 -11.22 -19.30
N ARG A 43 -17.57 -10.64 -18.77
CA ARG A 43 -17.82 -9.20 -18.75
C ARG A 43 -16.69 -8.47 -18.02
N GLY A 44 -16.15 -7.40 -18.61
CA GLY A 44 -15.03 -6.63 -18.03
C GLY A 44 -13.63 -7.18 -18.32
N SER A 45 -13.51 -8.22 -19.16
CA SER A 45 -12.23 -8.73 -19.67
C SER A 45 -11.50 -7.74 -20.60
N ILE A 46 -12.25 -6.84 -21.24
CA ILE A 46 -11.73 -5.71 -22.01
C ILE A 46 -12.67 -4.51 -21.82
N MET A 47 -12.09 -3.33 -21.55
CA MET A 47 -12.87 -2.10 -21.34
C MET A 47 -12.09 -0.87 -21.78
N LYS A 48 -12.79 0.21 -22.12
CA LYS A 48 -12.16 1.49 -22.45
C LYS A 48 -11.61 2.11 -21.17
N LEU A 49 -10.34 2.54 -21.18
CA LEU A 49 -9.66 3.04 -19.97
C LEU A 49 -10.38 4.24 -19.30
N GLY A 50 -11.10 5.04 -20.07
CA GLY A 50 -11.85 6.21 -19.59
C GLY A 50 -13.28 5.92 -19.11
N SER A 51 -13.76 4.67 -19.15
CA SER A 51 -15.08 4.35 -18.57
C SER A 51 -15.01 4.42 -17.04
N SER A 52 -15.93 5.17 -16.44
CA SER A 52 -15.91 5.70 -15.07
C SER A 52 -15.83 4.67 -13.94
N GLU A 53 -16.01 3.37 -14.22
CA GLU A 53 -16.15 2.31 -13.21
C GLU A 53 -14.86 1.96 -12.44
N ARG A 54 -13.67 2.48 -12.80
CA ARG A 54 -12.38 2.19 -12.12
C ARG A 54 -11.66 3.39 -11.51
N GLN A 55 -12.26 4.59 -11.45
CA GLN A 55 -11.47 5.80 -11.15
C GLN A 55 -11.09 6.02 -9.69
N GLN A 56 -11.55 5.22 -8.72
CA GLN A 56 -11.07 5.29 -7.34
C GLN A 56 -10.47 3.95 -6.93
N VAL A 57 -9.15 3.93 -6.69
CA VAL A 57 -8.49 2.79 -6.08
C VAL A 57 -8.93 2.74 -4.62
N GLU A 58 -9.74 1.76 -4.27
CA GLU A 58 -10.12 1.55 -2.88
C GLU A 58 -8.90 1.23 -2.02
N ALA A 59 -8.88 1.72 -0.79
CA ALA A 59 -7.75 1.58 0.11
C ALA A 59 -8.17 1.25 1.55
N ILE A 60 -7.28 0.55 2.25
CA ILE A 60 -7.37 0.24 3.69
C ILE A 60 -6.41 1.19 4.40
N SER A 61 -6.91 1.97 5.37
CA SER A 61 -6.06 2.89 6.15
C SER A 61 -4.94 2.11 6.81
N THR A 62 -3.76 2.73 6.91
CA THR A 62 -2.61 2.14 7.61
C THR A 62 -2.67 2.37 9.12
N GLY A 63 -3.71 3.04 9.63
CA GLY A 63 -3.79 3.49 11.03
C GLY A 63 -2.87 4.68 11.35
N ALA A 64 -2.03 5.10 10.40
CA ALA A 64 -1.14 6.25 10.50
C ALA A 64 -1.55 7.29 9.46
N ILE A 65 -2.21 8.38 9.88
CA ILE A 65 -2.72 9.39 8.96
C ILE A 65 -1.63 9.98 8.06
N ALA A 66 -0.43 10.22 8.59
CA ALA A 66 0.69 10.72 7.80
C ALA A 66 1.05 9.76 6.64
N LEU A 67 0.97 8.44 6.86
CA LEU A 67 1.27 7.45 5.84
C LEU A 67 0.13 7.30 4.83
N ASP A 68 -1.13 7.35 5.27
CA ASP A 68 -2.30 7.39 4.38
C ASP A 68 -2.20 8.53 3.36
N LEU A 69 -1.79 9.71 3.83
CA LEU A 69 -1.59 10.89 3.00
C LEU A 69 -0.36 10.77 2.08
N ALA A 70 0.74 10.22 2.59
CA ALA A 70 1.94 9.94 1.78
C ALA A 70 1.66 8.91 0.67
N LEU A 71 0.76 7.95 0.89
CA LEU A 71 0.32 6.98 -0.11
C LEU A 71 -0.57 7.59 -1.20
N GLY A 72 -1.20 8.74 -0.93
CA GLY A 72 -1.98 9.53 -1.89
C GLY A 72 -3.37 8.98 -2.23
N VAL A 73 -3.63 7.70 -1.92
CA VAL A 73 -4.96 7.05 -2.07
C VAL A 73 -5.65 6.80 -0.73
N GLY A 74 -5.09 7.31 0.38
CA GLY A 74 -5.68 7.20 1.71
C GLY A 74 -5.42 5.88 2.43
N GLY A 75 -4.47 5.07 1.97
CA GLY A 75 -4.09 3.80 2.61
C GLY A 75 -3.45 2.80 1.65
N LEU A 76 -3.37 1.53 2.06
CA LEU A 76 -2.90 0.44 1.21
C LEU A 76 -3.96 0.08 0.17
N PRO A 77 -3.62 0.01 -1.13
CA PRO A 77 -4.59 -0.25 -2.18
C PRO A 77 -5.12 -1.69 -2.12
N ARG A 78 -6.44 -1.84 -2.16
CA ARG A 78 -7.12 -3.12 -2.32
C ARG A 78 -6.88 -3.71 -3.71
N GLY A 79 -6.96 -5.02 -3.80
CA GLY A 79 -6.68 -5.77 -5.03
C GLY A 79 -5.24 -5.65 -5.52
N ARG A 80 -4.30 -5.30 -4.65
CA ARG A 80 -2.88 -5.11 -4.95
C ARG A 80 -1.98 -5.75 -3.91
N ILE A 81 -0.71 -5.93 -4.31
CA ILE A 81 0.36 -6.42 -3.44
C ILE A 81 1.14 -5.21 -2.90
N THR A 82 1.40 -5.19 -1.60
CA THR A 82 2.26 -4.23 -0.91
C THR A 82 3.43 -4.96 -0.25
N GLU A 83 4.65 -4.42 -0.37
CA GLU A 83 5.81 -4.88 0.41
C GLU A 83 6.18 -3.84 1.46
N ILE A 84 6.31 -4.26 2.71
CA ILE A 84 6.78 -3.44 3.84
C ILE A 84 8.10 -4.03 4.30
N PHE A 85 9.20 -3.31 4.10
CA PHE A 85 10.53 -3.81 4.42
C PHE A 85 11.34 -2.81 5.24
N GLY A 86 12.31 -3.32 5.99
CA GLY A 86 13.13 -2.47 6.85
C GLY A 86 13.89 -3.28 7.90
N PRO A 87 14.70 -2.61 8.73
CA PRO A 87 15.47 -3.24 9.80
C PRO A 87 14.58 -4.03 10.77
N GLU A 88 15.20 -4.90 11.57
CA GLU A 88 14.53 -5.51 12.71
C GLU A 88 14.02 -4.42 13.68
N SER A 89 12.91 -4.71 14.37
CA SER A 89 12.29 -3.77 15.31
C SER A 89 11.92 -2.39 14.74
N SER A 90 11.81 -2.25 13.41
CA SER A 90 11.42 -0.97 12.77
C SER A 90 9.92 -0.68 12.80
N GLY A 91 9.09 -1.65 13.22
CA GLY A 91 7.64 -1.53 13.29
C GLY A 91 6.85 -2.14 12.12
N LYS A 92 7.47 -3.02 11.31
CA LYS A 92 6.82 -3.72 10.18
C LYS A 92 5.54 -4.44 10.60
N THR A 93 5.64 -5.34 11.57
CA THR A 93 4.53 -6.15 12.09
C THR A 93 3.49 -5.25 12.77
N THR A 94 3.91 -4.26 13.55
CA THR A 94 3.01 -3.26 14.15
C THR A 94 2.17 -2.56 13.08
N LEU A 95 2.79 -2.06 12.02
CA LEU A 95 2.08 -1.41 10.92
C LEU A 95 1.08 -2.37 10.25
N CYS A 96 1.45 -3.64 10.06
CA CYS A 96 0.54 -4.65 9.54
C CYS A 96 -0.66 -4.89 10.46
N GLN A 97 -0.44 -4.98 11.77
CA GLN A 97 -1.53 -5.14 12.75
C GLN A 97 -2.51 -3.97 12.70
N HIS A 98 -2.02 -2.73 12.57
CA HIS A 98 -2.90 -1.56 12.39
C HIS A 98 -3.68 -1.61 11.08
N VAL A 99 -3.08 -2.05 9.98
CA VAL A 99 -3.81 -2.24 8.70
C VAL A 99 -4.92 -3.27 8.87
N LEU A 100 -4.66 -4.40 9.54
CA LEU A 100 -5.67 -5.43 9.79
C LEU A 100 -6.79 -4.91 10.70
N ALA A 101 -6.45 -4.16 11.76
CA ALA A 101 -7.41 -3.51 12.63
C ALA A 101 -8.31 -2.53 11.85
N GLU A 102 -7.75 -1.71 10.97
CA GLU A 102 -8.51 -0.78 10.11
C GLU A 102 -9.42 -1.50 9.10
N ALA A 103 -8.99 -2.66 8.58
CA ALA A 103 -9.84 -3.50 7.74
C ALA A 103 -11.02 -4.09 8.55
N GLN A 104 -10.76 -4.64 9.75
CA GLN A 104 -11.79 -5.19 10.63
C GLN A 104 -12.80 -4.14 11.10
N LYS A 105 -12.35 -2.92 11.39
CA LYS A 105 -13.25 -1.79 11.75
C LYS A 105 -14.29 -1.49 10.67
N LYS A 106 -13.98 -1.81 9.40
CA LYS A 106 -14.90 -1.69 8.26
C LYS A 106 -15.72 -2.96 8.01
N GLY A 107 -15.70 -3.92 8.94
CA GLY A 107 -16.39 -5.21 8.82
C GLY A 107 -15.68 -6.22 7.91
N GLY A 108 -14.41 -5.98 7.56
CA GLY A 108 -13.65 -6.86 6.68
C GLY A 108 -13.04 -8.08 7.40
N THR A 109 -12.93 -9.19 6.67
CA THR A 109 -12.25 -10.40 7.15
C THR A 109 -10.75 -10.29 6.89
N VAL A 110 -9.93 -10.68 7.86
CA VAL A 110 -8.48 -10.53 7.77
C VAL A 110 -7.74 -11.81 8.13
N ALA A 111 -6.57 -11.99 7.52
CA ALA A 111 -5.70 -13.12 7.82
C ALA A 111 -4.25 -12.71 8.04
N PHE A 112 -3.57 -13.44 8.92
CA PHE A 112 -2.15 -13.31 9.22
C PHE A 112 -1.45 -14.66 9.03
N ILE A 113 -0.51 -14.71 8.09
CA ILE A 113 0.35 -15.87 7.83
C ILE A 113 1.65 -15.62 8.59
N ASP A 114 1.75 -16.18 9.79
CA ASP A 114 2.86 -16.03 10.73
C ASP A 114 3.91 -17.10 10.45
N VAL A 115 4.82 -16.80 9.53
CA VAL A 115 5.95 -17.65 9.17
C VAL A 115 7.13 -17.43 10.13
N GLU A 116 7.19 -16.27 10.81
CA GLU A 116 8.21 -16.00 11.83
C GLU A 116 7.87 -16.61 13.21
N HIS A 117 6.66 -17.16 13.40
CA HIS A 117 6.16 -17.68 14.68
C HIS A 117 6.28 -16.67 15.83
N ALA A 118 6.07 -15.39 15.53
CA ALA A 118 6.37 -14.27 16.41
C ALA A 118 5.15 -13.39 16.73
N LEU A 119 3.94 -13.77 16.28
CA LEU A 119 2.74 -12.99 16.53
C LEU A 119 2.30 -13.09 18.01
N ASP A 120 2.32 -11.96 18.71
CA ASP A 120 1.74 -11.83 20.06
C ASP A 120 0.27 -11.36 19.99
N PRO A 121 -0.71 -12.18 20.40
CA PRO A 121 -2.13 -11.80 20.44
C PRO A 121 -2.43 -10.62 21.37
N THR A 122 -1.67 -10.46 22.46
CA THR A 122 -1.86 -9.38 23.43
C THR A 122 -1.54 -8.03 22.77
N TYR A 123 -0.38 -7.96 22.13
CA TYR A 123 0.02 -6.76 21.40
C TYR A 123 -0.86 -6.49 20.17
N ALA A 124 -1.29 -7.53 19.44
CA ALA A 124 -2.23 -7.38 18.34
C ALA A 124 -3.56 -6.74 18.81
N ARG A 125 -4.09 -7.19 19.95
CA ARG A 125 -5.29 -6.58 20.56
C ARG A 125 -5.06 -5.13 20.95
N ALA A 126 -3.86 -4.79 21.46
CA ALA A 126 -3.49 -3.41 21.76
C ALA A 126 -3.44 -2.51 20.51
N CYS A 127 -2.94 -3.02 19.39
CA CYS A 127 -3.01 -2.35 18.08
C CYS A 127 -4.45 -2.22 17.52
N GLY A 128 -5.45 -2.79 18.21
CA GLY A 128 -6.87 -2.71 17.86
C GLY A 128 -7.36 -3.85 16.98
N VAL A 129 -6.59 -4.93 16.80
CA VAL A 129 -7.02 -6.12 16.07
C VAL A 129 -8.06 -6.87 16.91
N ASN A 130 -9.18 -7.23 16.29
CA ASN A 130 -10.08 -8.22 16.86
C ASN A 130 -9.46 -9.62 16.64
N VAL A 131 -8.68 -10.07 17.62
CA VAL A 131 -7.95 -11.34 17.55
C VAL A 131 -8.87 -12.56 17.55
N ASP A 132 -10.10 -12.42 18.06
CA ASP A 132 -11.07 -13.52 18.12
C ASP A 132 -11.61 -13.88 16.72
N GLU A 133 -11.56 -12.92 15.78
CA GLU A 133 -11.97 -13.08 14.38
C GLU A 133 -10.78 -13.04 13.40
N LEU A 134 -9.54 -12.98 13.90
CA LEU A 134 -8.34 -12.97 13.06
C LEU A 134 -8.02 -14.40 12.59
N LEU A 135 -8.01 -14.63 11.28
CA LEU A 135 -7.53 -15.90 10.74
C LEU A 135 -6.00 -15.97 10.85
N VAL A 136 -5.47 -16.92 11.61
CA VAL A 136 -4.02 -17.10 11.75
C VAL A 136 -3.59 -18.44 11.16
N SER A 137 -2.49 -18.44 10.42
CA SER A 137 -1.83 -19.65 9.94
C SER A 137 -0.36 -19.60 10.30
N GLN A 138 0.15 -20.70 10.85
CA GLN A 138 1.57 -20.92 11.13
C GLN A 138 2.06 -22.09 10.26
N PRO A 139 2.46 -21.81 9.01
CA PRO A 139 2.85 -22.85 8.06
C PRO A 139 4.26 -23.37 8.35
N ASP A 140 4.49 -24.65 8.06
CA ASP A 140 5.78 -25.32 8.20
C ASP A 140 6.74 -25.01 7.04
N THR A 141 6.21 -24.71 5.84
CA THR A 141 7.02 -24.49 4.63
C THR A 141 6.59 -23.24 3.86
N GLY A 142 7.52 -22.68 3.09
CA GLY A 142 7.25 -21.53 2.23
C GLY A 142 6.19 -21.81 1.16
N GLU A 143 6.18 -23.02 0.57
CA GLU A 143 5.14 -23.46 -0.34
C GLU A 143 3.76 -23.45 0.32
N GLN A 144 3.66 -24.06 1.50
CA GLN A 144 2.40 -24.13 2.25
C GLN A 144 1.88 -22.74 2.61
N ALA A 145 2.76 -21.84 3.08
CA ALA A 145 2.41 -20.46 3.38
C ALA A 145 1.76 -19.75 2.18
N LEU A 146 2.37 -19.91 0.99
CA LEU A 146 1.91 -19.27 -0.24
C LEU A 146 0.64 -19.92 -0.81
N GLU A 147 0.46 -21.24 -0.64
CA GLU A 147 -0.75 -21.97 -1.03
C GLU A 147 -1.96 -21.62 -0.13
N ILE A 148 -1.75 -21.51 1.18
CA ILE A 148 -2.77 -21.03 2.12
C ILE A 148 -3.17 -19.60 1.77
N THR A 149 -2.19 -18.73 1.51
CA THR A 149 -2.42 -17.35 1.06
C THR A 149 -3.25 -17.32 -0.23
N GLU A 150 -2.88 -18.12 -1.24
CA GLU A 150 -3.62 -18.19 -2.51
C GLU A 150 -5.07 -18.66 -2.30
N THR A 151 -5.27 -19.69 -1.46
CA THR A 151 -6.58 -20.28 -1.18
C THR A 151 -7.50 -19.27 -0.48
N LEU A 152 -6.99 -18.58 0.55
CA LEU A 152 -7.74 -17.55 1.27
C LEU A 152 -8.17 -16.42 0.32
N ILE A 153 -7.27 -15.93 -0.53
CA ILE A 153 -7.57 -14.85 -1.48
C ILE A 153 -8.58 -15.31 -2.53
N ARG A 154 -8.45 -16.55 -3.04
CA ARG A 154 -9.38 -17.11 -4.04
C ARG A 154 -10.78 -17.38 -3.50
N SER A 155 -10.94 -17.53 -2.19
CA SER A 155 -12.28 -17.63 -1.57
C SER A 155 -13.13 -16.39 -1.82
N GLY A 156 -12.50 -15.23 -2.07
CA GLY A 156 -13.17 -13.95 -2.26
C GLY A 156 -13.70 -13.31 -0.98
N GLY A 157 -13.55 -13.98 0.17
CA GLY A 157 -14.09 -13.52 1.45
C GLY A 157 -13.10 -12.77 2.35
N VAL A 158 -11.84 -12.62 1.95
CA VAL A 158 -10.78 -12.00 2.76
C VAL A 158 -10.38 -10.64 2.20
N ASP A 159 -10.47 -9.60 3.03
CA ASP A 159 -10.20 -8.20 2.68
C ASP A 159 -8.72 -7.85 2.74
N CYS A 160 -8.00 -8.39 3.72
CA CYS A 160 -6.57 -8.18 3.87
C CYS A 160 -5.85 -9.44 4.36
N VAL A 161 -4.73 -9.76 3.72
CA VAL A 161 -3.84 -10.85 4.14
C VAL A 161 -2.45 -10.27 4.36
N VAL A 162 -1.88 -10.52 5.54
CA VAL A 162 -0.47 -10.23 5.85
C VAL A 162 0.31 -11.54 5.84
N LEU A 163 1.47 -11.55 5.18
CA LEU A 163 2.46 -12.61 5.27
C LEU A 163 3.73 -12.06 5.93
N ASP A 164 4.02 -12.56 7.13
CA ASP A 164 5.14 -12.13 7.97
C ASP A 164 6.08 -13.32 8.26
N SER A 165 7.23 -13.47 7.60
CA SER A 165 7.82 -12.61 6.57
C SER A 165 8.37 -13.39 5.38
N VAL A 166 8.66 -12.70 4.28
CA VAL A 166 9.27 -13.30 3.09
C VAL A 166 10.61 -13.95 3.40
N ALA A 167 11.37 -13.38 4.35
CA ALA A 167 12.68 -13.93 4.74
C ALA A 167 12.54 -15.35 5.32
N ALA A 168 11.42 -15.63 6.00
CA ALA A 168 11.12 -16.91 6.63
C ALA A 168 10.41 -17.90 5.70
N LEU A 169 10.13 -17.56 4.44
CA LEU A 169 9.56 -18.49 3.47
C LEU A 169 10.61 -19.50 3.00
N VAL A 170 10.95 -20.46 3.86
CA VAL A 170 11.93 -21.51 3.59
C VAL A 170 11.28 -22.63 2.80
N PRO A 171 11.78 -22.96 1.59
CA PRO A 171 11.21 -24.04 0.79
C PRO A 171 11.37 -25.40 1.45
N ARG A 172 10.42 -26.32 1.23
CA ARG A 172 10.46 -27.66 1.83
C ARG A 172 11.78 -28.39 1.64
N ALA A 173 12.37 -28.30 0.45
CA ALA A 173 13.64 -28.95 0.14
C ALA A 173 14.81 -28.43 1.00
N GLU A 174 14.76 -27.16 1.44
CA GLU A 174 15.77 -26.57 2.31
C GLU A 174 15.55 -26.98 3.78
N ILE A 175 14.29 -27.17 4.21
CA ILE A 175 13.94 -27.67 5.55
C ILE A 175 14.32 -29.15 5.72
N GLU A 176 14.08 -29.96 4.69
CA GLU A 176 14.40 -31.40 4.68
C GLU A 176 15.90 -31.67 4.42
N GLY A 177 16.64 -30.67 3.94
CA GLY A 177 18.07 -30.76 3.66
C GLY A 177 18.95 -30.69 4.91
N GLU A 178 20.24 -30.95 4.73
CA GLU A 178 21.22 -30.85 5.82
C GLU A 178 21.83 -29.45 5.90
N MET A 179 22.29 -29.06 7.10
CA MET A 179 23.00 -27.79 7.28
C MET A 179 24.29 -27.78 6.45
N GLY A 180 24.38 -26.86 5.49
CA GLY A 180 25.52 -26.75 4.57
C GLY A 180 25.18 -27.15 3.14
N ASP A 181 24.01 -27.74 2.91
CA ASP A 181 23.50 -27.98 1.56
C ASP A 181 23.26 -26.67 0.80
N SER A 182 23.52 -26.70 -0.51
CA SER A 182 23.45 -25.50 -1.35
C SER A 182 22.12 -25.44 -2.12
N PHE A 183 21.22 -24.59 -1.66
CA PHE A 183 19.93 -24.34 -2.31
C PHE A 183 19.88 -22.98 -3.02
N MET A 184 20.86 -22.71 -3.90
CA MET A 184 20.99 -21.40 -4.54
C MET A 184 19.72 -20.99 -5.30
N GLY A 185 19.09 -19.89 -4.85
CA GLY A 185 17.98 -19.25 -5.54
C GLY A 185 16.64 -19.99 -5.49
N ILE A 186 16.50 -21.02 -4.65
CA ILE A 186 15.25 -21.79 -4.53
C ILE A 186 14.09 -20.90 -4.08
N GLN A 187 14.30 -20.07 -3.05
CA GLN A 187 13.31 -19.14 -2.52
C GLN A 187 12.88 -18.10 -3.57
N ALA A 188 13.83 -17.58 -4.35
CA ALA A 188 13.54 -16.61 -5.41
C ALA A 188 12.67 -17.20 -6.53
N ARG A 189 12.87 -18.48 -6.87
CA ARG A 189 12.04 -19.21 -7.84
C ARG A 189 10.64 -19.46 -7.30
N LEU A 190 10.53 -19.90 -6.04
CA LEU A 190 9.27 -20.08 -5.33
C LEU A 190 8.44 -18.78 -5.34
N MET A 191 9.05 -17.67 -4.91
CA MET A 191 8.41 -16.35 -4.91
C MET A 191 7.96 -15.92 -6.31
N SER A 192 8.79 -16.14 -7.33
CA SER A 192 8.45 -15.79 -8.72
C SER A 192 7.23 -16.57 -9.23
N GLN A 193 7.14 -17.85 -8.89
CA GLN A 193 6.02 -18.71 -9.27
C GLN A 193 4.75 -18.32 -8.51
N ALA A 194 4.84 -18.12 -7.19
CA ALA A 194 3.70 -17.77 -6.36
C ALA A 194 3.13 -16.40 -6.73
N LEU A 195 3.97 -15.37 -6.87
CA LEU A 195 3.51 -14.02 -7.22
C LEU A 195 2.81 -13.95 -8.58
N ARG A 196 3.20 -14.80 -9.54
CA ARG A 196 2.53 -14.92 -10.83
C ARG A 196 1.08 -15.39 -10.68
N LYS A 197 0.82 -16.33 -9.76
CA LYS A 197 -0.54 -16.81 -9.44
C LYS A 197 -1.31 -15.79 -8.59
N LEU A 198 -0.69 -15.31 -7.52
CA LEU A 198 -1.29 -14.41 -6.54
C LEU A 198 -1.73 -13.09 -7.15
N THR A 199 -0.97 -12.50 -8.08
CA THR A 199 -1.32 -11.20 -8.69
C THR A 199 -2.71 -11.21 -9.34
N GLY A 200 -3.04 -12.29 -10.05
CA GLY A 200 -4.36 -12.44 -10.66
C GLY A 200 -5.46 -12.70 -9.63
N ALA A 201 -5.18 -13.50 -8.60
CA ALA A 201 -6.14 -13.78 -7.53
C ALA A 201 -6.47 -12.52 -6.72
N VAL A 202 -5.44 -11.81 -6.26
CA VAL A 202 -5.51 -10.55 -5.51
C VAL A 202 -6.35 -9.50 -6.24
N SER A 203 -6.09 -9.30 -7.53
CA SER A 203 -6.84 -8.33 -8.34
C SER A 203 -8.33 -8.68 -8.46
N ARG A 204 -8.67 -9.96 -8.61
CA ARG A 204 -10.07 -10.41 -8.76
C ARG A 204 -10.85 -10.41 -7.45
N SER A 205 -10.20 -10.70 -6.33
CA SER A 205 -10.84 -10.76 -5.01
C SER A 205 -10.91 -9.40 -4.31
N ASN A 206 -10.25 -8.37 -4.86
CA ASN A 206 -10.08 -7.07 -4.22
C ASN A 206 -9.43 -7.15 -2.82
N THR A 207 -8.65 -8.21 -2.56
CA THR A 207 -7.90 -8.39 -1.30
C THR A 207 -6.64 -7.53 -1.31
N ALA A 208 -6.33 -6.84 -0.21
CA ALA A 208 -5.01 -6.24 -0.01
C ALA A 208 -4.03 -7.30 0.51
N LEU A 209 -3.02 -7.66 -0.28
CA LEU A 209 -1.99 -8.62 0.12
C LEU A 209 -0.72 -7.87 0.54
N VAL A 210 -0.30 -8.04 1.80
CA VAL A 210 0.87 -7.38 2.38
C VAL A 210 1.94 -8.42 2.68
N PHE A 211 3.14 -8.20 2.18
CA PHE A 211 4.32 -8.95 2.55
C PHE A 211 5.20 -8.08 3.45
N THR A 212 5.64 -8.61 4.58
CA THR A 212 6.77 -8.02 5.29
C THR A 212 8.09 -8.61 4.75
N ASN A 213 9.16 -7.83 4.82
CA ASN A 213 10.47 -8.31 4.45
C ASN A 213 11.57 -7.70 5.32
N GLN A 214 12.68 -8.39 5.42
CA GLN A 214 13.85 -7.93 6.16
C GLN A 214 14.87 -7.30 5.21
N LEU A 215 15.72 -6.42 5.73
CA LEU A 215 16.90 -5.96 5.01
C LEU A 215 18.04 -6.99 5.16
N ARG A 216 18.80 -7.16 4.09
CA ARG A 216 20.06 -7.90 4.01
C ARG A 216 21.06 -7.05 3.27
N GLU A 217 22.35 -7.28 3.47
CA GLU A 217 23.40 -6.61 2.72
C GLU A 217 23.93 -7.52 1.62
N LYS A 218 24.11 -6.97 0.41
CA LYS A 218 24.77 -7.67 -0.68
C LYS A 218 26.28 -7.54 -0.51
N ILE A 219 26.94 -8.66 -0.23
CA ILE A 219 28.41 -8.73 -0.13
C ILE A 219 29.04 -8.32 -1.48
N GLY A 220 30.09 -7.50 -1.42
CA GLY A 220 30.87 -7.09 -2.59
C GLY A 220 30.38 -5.84 -3.32
N VAL A 221 29.42 -5.10 -2.77
CA VAL A 221 29.04 -3.77 -3.28
C VAL A 221 30.01 -2.72 -2.72
N MET A 222 30.86 -2.14 -3.58
CA MET A 222 31.84 -1.10 -3.20
C MET A 222 31.31 0.33 -3.40
N PHE A 223 30.21 0.51 -4.14
CA PHE A 223 29.60 1.81 -4.42
C PHE A 223 28.07 1.68 -4.46
N GLY A 224 27.35 2.69 -3.96
CA GLY A 224 25.88 2.68 -3.86
C GLY A 224 25.34 2.05 -2.57
N ASN A 225 24.02 1.81 -2.50
CA ASN A 225 23.37 1.19 -1.34
C ASN A 225 23.51 -0.35 -1.39
N PRO A 226 24.17 -1.00 -0.40
CA PRO A 226 24.31 -2.46 -0.36
C PRO A 226 23.03 -3.19 0.07
N GLU A 227 22.02 -2.48 0.58
CA GLU A 227 20.80 -3.07 1.11
C GLU A 227 19.95 -3.73 0.01
N THR A 228 19.48 -4.94 0.31
CA THR A 228 18.55 -5.71 -0.52
C THR A 228 17.52 -6.44 0.35
N THR A 229 16.54 -7.05 -0.29
CA THR A 229 15.47 -7.81 0.36
C THR A 229 15.53 -9.29 -0.08
N PRO A 230 15.28 -10.25 0.82
CA PRO A 230 15.09 -11.68 0.51
C PRO A 230 13.96 -11.96 -0.49
N GLY A 231 13.93 -13.19 -1.02
CA GLY A 231 12.91 -13.62 -1.99
C GLY A 231 13.17 -13.22 -3.45
N GLY A 232 14.37 -12.73 -3.76
CA GLY A 232 14.76 -12.32 -5.11
C GLY A 232 14.11 -11.01 -5.57
N ARG A 233 14.03 -10.81 -6.90
CA ARG A 233 13.54 -9.54 -7.48
C ARG A 233 12.04 -9.52 -7.74
N ALA A 234 11.37 -10.67 -7.73
CA ALA A 234 9.98 -10.77 -8.17
C ALA A 234 9.04 -9.86 -7.38
N LEU A 235 9.11 -9.89 -6.05
CA LEU A 235 8.26 -9.06 -5.19
C LEU A 235 8.43 -7.57 -5.49
N LYS A 236 9.67 -7.11 -5.74
CA LYS A 236 9.95 -5.72 -6.12
C LYS A 236 9.19 -5.29 -7.38
N PHE A 237 8.95 -6.18 -8.33
CA PHE A 237 8.22 -5.88 -9.57
C PHE A 237 6.71 -5.98 -9.41
N TYR A 238 6.23 -7.04 -8.72
CA TYR A 238 4.81 -7.32 -8.54
C TYR A 238 4.14 -6.39 -7.52
N ALA A 239 4.85 -5.97 -6.47
CA ALA A 239 4.34 -5.00 -5.50
C ALA A 239 3.92 -3.70 -6.20
N SER A 240 2.71 -3.23 -5.94
CA SER A 240 2.23 -1.92 -6.38
C SER A 240 2.74 -0.80 -5.49
N VAL A 241 2.86 -1.10 -4.19
CA VAL A 241 3.42 -0.21 -3.19
C VAL A 241 4.60 -0.90 -2.50
N ARG A 242 5.68 -0.16 -2.26
CA ARG A 242 6.80 -0.62 -1.43
C ARG A 242 7.11 0.44 -0.39
N LEU A 243 7.20 0.04 0.86
CA LEU A 243 7.43 0.89 2.02
C LEU A 243 8.74 0.51 2.70
N ASP A 244 9.67 1.45 2.79
CA ASP A 244 10.89 1.35 3.61
C ASP A 244 10.60 1.97 4.98
N ILE A 245 10.49 1.15 6.01
CA ILE A 245 10.15 1.55 7.38
C ILE A 245 11.36 1.46 8.30
N ARG A 246 11.69 2.55 8.98
CA ARG A 246 12.85 2.67 9.87
C ARG A 246 12.49 3.38 11.17
N ARG A 247 13.04 2.88 12.29
CA ARG A 247 13.08 3.65 13.53
C ARG A 247 14.13 4.76 13.39
N ILE A 248 13.74 6.00 13.66
CA ILE A 248 14.64 7.17 13.57
C ILE A 248 15.00 7.75 14.94
N GLU A 249 14.14 7.59 15.94
CA GLU A 249 14.37 8.10 17.30
C GLU A 249 13.67 7.22 18.34
N THR A 250 14.22 7.17 19.55
CA THR A 250 13.58 6.54 20.72
C THR A 250 12.88 7.62 21.54
N LEU A 251 11.57 7.46 21.75
CA LEU A 251 10.77 8.38 22.56
C LEU A 251 10.98 8.06 24.05
N LYS A 252 11.22 9.09 24.86
CA LYS A 252 11.49 8.93 26.30
C LYS A 252 10.54 9.77 27.14
N SER A 253 10.17 9.24 28.31
CA SER A 253 9.55 10.00 29.40
C SER A 253 10.46 9.87 30.63
N GLY A 254 11.13 10.96 30.99
CA GLY A 254 12.19 10.90 31.99
C GLY A 254 13.32 9.95 31.55
N THR A 255 13.53 8.88 32.31
CA THR A 255 14.52 7.83 32.02
C THR A 255 13.98 6.70 31.16
N ASP A 256 12.66 6.57 31.05
CA ASP A 256 12.02 5.39 30.49
C ASP A 256 11.82 5.54 28.98
N SER A 257 12.10 4.46 28.26
CA SER A 257 11.87 4.34 26.82
C SER A 257 10.42 3.94 26.59
N ILE A 258 9.60 4.86 26.07
CA ILE A 258 8.14 4.69 25.96
C ILE A 258 7.67 4.38 24.54
N GLY A 259 8.53 4.54 23.54
CA GLY A 259 8.17 4.29 22.15
C GLY A 259 9.29 4.62 21.18
N SER A 260 8.93 4.67 19.91
CA SER A 260 9.83 4.93 18.80
C SER A 260 9.19 5.90 17.81
N ARG A 261 9.93 6.91 17.39
CA ARG A 261 9.60 7.67 16.18
C ARG A 261 10.00 6.83 14.98
N VAL A 262 9.05 6.60 14.09
CA VAL A 262 9.22 5.79 12.89
C VAL A 262 9.05 6.65 11.66
N ARG A 263 9.93 6.44 10.66
CA ARG A 263 9.84 7.03 9.33
C ARG A 263 9.55 5.94 8.32
N VAL A 264 8.58 6.19 7.45
CA VAL A 264 8.24 5.33 6.32
C VAL A 264 8.44 6.10 5.02
N LYS A 265 9.27 5.59 4.11
CA LYS A 265 9.44 6.12 2.76
C LYS A 265 8.69 5.24 1.75
N VAL A 266 7.86 5.87 0.92
CA VAL A 266 7.15 5.18 -0.17
C VAL A 266 8.09 5.02 -1.36
N VAL A 267 8.94 3.99 -1.36
CA VAL A 267 9.97 3.79 -2.40
C VAL A 267 9.41 3.31 -3.73
N LYS A 268 8.16 2.84 -3.76
CA LYS A 268 7.42 2.53 -4.99
C LYS A 268 5.94 2.79 -4.77
N ASN A 269 5.30 3.44 -5.74
CA ASN A 269 3.86 3.67 -5.73
C ASN A 269 3.32 3.61 -7.17
N LYS A 270 2.42 2.65 -7.46
CA LYS A 270 1.73 2.52 -8.76
C LYS A 270 0.31 3.11 -8.75
N VAL A 271 -0.13 3.68 -7.63
CA VAL A 271 -1.51 4.20 -7.47
C VAL A 271 -1.54 5.70 -7.17
N ALA A 272 -0.42 6.29 -6.74
CA ALA A 272 -0.21 7.73 -6.64
C ALA A 272 1.29 8.06 -6.80
N ALA A 273 1.66 9.32 -6.54
CA ALA A 273 3.05 9.77 -6.57
C ALA A 273 3.93 8.97 -5.57
N PRO A 274 5.09 8.45 -6.00
CA PRO A 274 6.05 7.81 -5.10
C PRO A 274 6.93 8.82 -4.34
N PHE A 275 7.83 8.30 -3.51
CA PHE A 275 8.92 8.99 -2.80
C PHE A 275 8.52 9.96 -1.69
N ARG A 276 7.22 10.08 -1.40
CA ARG A 276 6.75 10.72 -0.18
C ARG A 276 7.21 9.97 1.06
N MET A 277 7.37 10.72 2.14
CA MET A 277 7.73 10.20 3.46
C MET A 277 6.63 10.50 4.45
N ALA A 278 6.48 9.62 5.43
CA ALA A 278 5.61 9.81 6.58
C ALA A 278 6.39 9.52 7.85
N GLU A 279 6.09 10.27 8.89
CA GLU A 279 6.60 10.02 10.23
C GLU A 279 5.46 9.94 11.22
N PHE A 280 5.59 9.03 12.18
CA PHE A 280 4.62 8.83 13.24
C PHE A 280 5.26 8.13 14.43
N ASP A 281 4.59 8.20 15.57
CA ASP A 281 5.05 7.60 16.82
C ASP A 281 4.44 6.21 16.97
N VAL A 282 5.28 5.23 17.35
CA VAL A 282 4.88 3.89 17.76
C VAL A 282 5.16 3.75 19.24
N MET A 283 4.11 3.69 20.04
CA MET A 283 4.16 3.59 21.50
C MET A 283 4.24 2.12 21.91
N TYR A 284 5.11 1.77 22.84
CA TYR A 284 5.23 0.38 23.29
C TYR A 284 3.98 -0.04 24.06
N GLY A 285 3.42 -1.20 23.70
CA GLY A 285 2.17 -1.71 24.29
C GLY A 285 0.89 -1.05 23.80
N GLU A 286 0.94 0.00 22.97
CA GLU A 286 -0.25 0.67 22.40
C GLU A 286 -0.27 0.67 20.85
N GLY A 287 0.89 0.60 20.21
CA GLY A 287 1.01 0.67 18.75
C GLY A 287 1.13 2.11 18.22
N ILE A 288 0.67 2.35 16.99
CA ILE A 288 0.74 3.64 16.32
C ILE A 288 -0.16 4.66 17.04
N SER A 289 0.43 5.79 17.42
CA SER A 289 -0.26 6.91 18.06
C SER A 289 -1.10 7.69 17.05
N LYS A 290 -2.41 7.41 17.00
CA LYS A 290 -3.35 8.10 16.11
C LYS A 290 -3.42 9.60 16.43
N GLU A 291 -3.57 9.94 17.70
CA GLU A 291 -3.72 11.32 18.17
C GLU A 291 -2.44 12.12 17.93
N GLY A 292 -1.27 11.51 18.16
CA GLY A 292 0.02 12.14 17.86
C GLY A 292 0.18 12.44 16.36
N GLY A 293 -0.22 11.50 15.50
CA GLY A 293 -0.24 11.71 14.06
C GLY A 293 -1.19 12.83 13.61
N LEU A 294 -2.38 12.92 14.21
CA LEU A 294 -3.34 13.99 13.91
C LEU A 294 -2.80 15.38 14.32
N LEU A 295 -2.11 15.48 15.45
CA LEU A 295 -1.47 16.73 15.86
C LEU A 295 -0.34 17.13 14.91
N ASP A 296 0.54 16.19 14.55
CA ASP A 296 1.67 16.47 13.65
C ASP A 296 1.20 16.94 12.28
N VAL A 297 0.28 16.18 11.68
CA VAL A 297 -0.26 16.53 10.36
C VAL A 297 -1.15 17.77 10.45
N GLY A 298 -1.92 17.93 11.53
CA GLY A 298 -2.75 19.11 11.76
C GLY A 298 -1.94 20.39 11.83
N VAL A 299 -0.79 20.37 12.51
CA VAL A 299 0.13 21.52 12.54
C VAL A 299 0.77 21.74 11.18
N ALA A 300 1.27 20.68 10.53
CA ALA A 300 1.92 20.79 9.22
C ALA A 300 0.98 21.26 8.09
N SER A 301 -0.34 21.11 8.28
CA SER A 301 -1.37 21.52 7.33
C SER A 301 -2.12 22.77 7.74
N ASP A 302 -1.67 23.50 8.78
CA ASP A 302 -2.33 24.69 9.32
C ASP A 302 -3.81 24.47 9.70
N VAL A 303 -4.18 23.26 10.11
CA VAL A 303 -5.49 22.93 10.70
C VAL A 303 -5.43 23.09 12.23
N VAL A 304 -4.30 22.74 12.83
CA VAL A 304 -4.02 22.92 14.25
C VAL A 304 -3.01 24.06 14.41
N THR A 305 -3.37 25.07 15.21
CA THR A 305 -2.49 26.19 15.53
C THR A 305 -1.66 25.86 16.76
N LYS A 306 -0.33 26.06 16.68
CA LYS A 306 0.58 25.95 17.82
C LYS A 306 1.11 27.33 18.23
N THR A 307 0.70 27.82 19.40
CA THR A 307 1.19 29.10 19.96
C THR A 307 2.00 28.83 21.22
N GLY A 308 3.34 28.94 21.10
CA GLY A 308 4.26 28.52 22.15
C GLY A 308 4.11 27.02 22.42
N ALA A 309 3.68 26.67 23.63
CA ALA A 309 3.42 25.28 24.03
C ALA A 309 1.96 24.83 23.78
N TRP A 310 1.04 25.75 23.45
CA TRP A 310 -0.39 25.43 23.34
C TRP A 310 -0.78 24.95 21.94
N PHE A 311 -1.61 23.91 21.88
CA PHE A 311 -2.25 23.41 20.67
C PHE A 311 -3.73 23.81 20.65
N THR A 312 -4.21 24.35 19.53
CA THR A 312 -5.58 24.82 19.35
C THR A 312 -6.14 24.37 18.00
N TYR A 313 -7.38 23.89 17.97
CA TYR A 313 -8.13 23.54 16.76
C TYR A 313 -9.38 24.43 16.68
N GLY A 314 -9.42 25.36 15.72
CA GLY A 314 -10.41 26.44 15.71
C GLY A 314 -10.37 27.23 17.02
N ASP A 315 -11.48 27.25 17.75
CA ASP A 315 -11.59 27.87 19.08
C ASP A 315 -11.31 26.89 20.24
N VAL A 316 -11.11 25.61 19.94
CA VAL A 316 -10.94 24.55 20.95
C VAL A 316 -9.47 24.45 21.35
N ARG A 317 -9.18 24.68 22.63
CA ARG A 317 -7.85 24.45 23.20
C ARG A 317 -7.65 22.95 23.47
N LEU A 318 -6.77 22.32 22.71
CA LEU A 318 -6.48 20.89 22.82
C LEU A 318 -5.62 20.59 24.05
N GLY A 319 -4.66 21.46 24.38
CA GLY A 319 -3.82 21.28 25.57
C GLY A 319 -2.50 22.04 25.53
N GLN A 320 -1.82 22.10 26.67
CA GLN A 320 -0.49 22.67 26.80
C GLN A 320 0.56 21.55 26.71
N GLY A 321 1.28 21.51 25.59
CA GLY A 321 2.22 20.45 25.26
C GLY A 321 1.56 19.27 24.54
N ARG A 322 2.40 18.42 23.93
CA ARG A 322 1.98 17.33 23.04
C ARG A 322 1.14 16.27 23.78
N GLU A 323 1.57 15.85 24.96
CA GLU A 323 0.90 14.76 25.69
C GLU A 323 -0.49 15.16 26.17
N GLN A 324 -0.66 16.37 26.73
CA GLN A 324 -1.99 16.85 27.13
C GLN A 324 -2.94 16.96 25.94
N ALA A 325 -2.44 17.41 24.78
CA ALA A 325 -3.24 17.48 23.56
C ALA A 325 -3.65 16.08 23.04
N LYS A 326 -2.75 15.08 23.14
CA LYS A 326 -3.08 13.68 22.82
C LYS A 326 -4.16 13.13 23.76
N ASP A 327 -4.02 13.36 25.05
CA ASP A 327 -4.99 12.89 26.04
C ASP A 327 -6.37 13.53 25.83
N PHE A 328 -6.43 14.82 25.50
CA PHE A 328 -7.66 15.50 25.12
C PHE A 328 -8.32 14.84 23.90
N LEU A 329 -7.58 14.61 22.82
CA LEU A 329 -8.10 13.97 21.61
C LEU A 329 -8.59 12.54 21.89
N ARG A 330 -7.88 11.79 22.73
CA ARG A 330 -8.26 10.42 23.12
C ARG A 330 -9.61 10.40 23.87
N GLN A 331 -9.86 11.41 24.71
CA GLN A 331 -11.08 11.54 25.50
C GLN A 331 -12.26 12.13 24.71
N ASN A 332 -11.99 12.93 23.67
CA ASN A 332 -13.01 13.63 22.87
C ASN A 332 -13.04 13.11 21.42
N ARG A 333 -13.70 11.96 21.21
CA ARG A 333 -13.72 11.25 19.93
C ARG A 333 -14.38 12.02 18.79
N ASP A 334 -15.39 12.82 19.10
CA ASP A 334 -16.10 13.69 18.17
C ASP A 334 -15.18 14.76 17.58
N VAL A 335 -14.44 15.47 18.43
CA VAL A 335 -13.44 16.48 18.01
C VAL A 335 -12.33 15.81 17.20
N THR A 336 -11.85 14.65 17.65
CA THR A 336 -10.83 13.86 16.93
C THR A 336 -11.28 13.44 15.53
N GLN A 337 -12.55 13.04 15.37
CA GLN A 337 -13.09 12.66 14.08
C GLN A 337 -13.31 13.87 13.15
N GLN A 338 -13.73 15.01 13.69
CA GLN A 338 -13.85 16.27 12.95
C GLN A 338 -12.48 16.72 12.44
N LEU A 339 -11.48 16.75 13.32
CA LEU A 339 -10.09 17.08 12.99
C LEU A 339 -9.54 16.16 11.89
N GLU A 340 -9.71 14.84 12.03
CA GLU A 340 -9.28 13.88 11.02
C GLU A 340 -9.95 14.14 9.65
N THR A 341 -11.25 14.41 9.65
CA THR A 341 -12.02 14.66 8.43
C THR A 341 -11.53 15.93 7.73
N GLU A 342 -11.29 17.00 8.48
CA GLU A 342 -10.79 18.26 7.94
C GLU A 342 -9.38 18.13 7.36
N ILE A 343 -8.48 17.45 8.07
CA ILE A 343 -7.12 17.16 7.59
C ILE A 343 -7.18 16.39 6.25
N ARG A 344 -7.99 15.32 6.18
CA ARG A 344 -8.14 14.52 4.95
C ARG A 344 -8.74 15.34 3.81
N GLY A 345 -9.69 16.23 4.10
CA GLY A 345 -10.28 17.14 3.11
C GLY A 345 -9.28 18.17 2.56
N LYS A 346 -8.47 18.79 3.42
CA LYS A 346 -7.49 19.81 3.03
C LYS A 346 -6.39 19.22 2.14
N VAL A 347 -5.89 18.03 2.47
CA VAL A 347 -4.81 17.39 1.68
C VAL A 347 -5.30 16.89 0.32
N ALA A 348 -6.57 16.51 0.18
CA ALA A 348 -7.15 16.21 -1.13
C ALA A 348 -7.14 17.41 -2.09
N THR A 349 -7.08 18.64 -1.55
CA THR A 349 -7.02 19.89 -2.34
C THR A 349 -5.61 20.44 -2.57
N ILE A 350 -4.60 19.93 -1.84
CA ILE A 350 -3.22 20.40 -1.97
C ILE A 350 -2.42 19.41 -2.82
N ALA A 351 -2.00 19.84 -4.00
CA ALA A 351 -0.95 19.16 -4.75
C ALA A 351 0.37 19.29 -3.98
N VAL A 352 0.66 18.33 -3.10
CA VAL A 352 1.89 18.34 -2.29
C VAL A 352 3.10 18.25 -3.23
N PRO A 353 4.06 19.20 -3.16
CA PRO A 353 5.24 19.20 -4.03
C PRO A 353 6.03 17.90 -3.83
N VAL A 354 6.40 17.27 -4.94
CA VAL A 354 7.44 16.23 -4.93
C VAL A 354 8.75 16.98 -4.87
N GLU A 355 9.30 17.22 -3.67
CA GLU A 355 10.69 17.67 -3.58
C GLU A 355 11.57 16.59 -4.20
N GLY A 356 12.15 16.94 -5.35
CA GLY A 356 13.03 16.09 -6.12
C GLY A 356 14.25 15.73 -5.29
N ILE A 357 14.39 14.44 -4.99
CA ILE A 357 15.68 13.88 -4.60
C ILE A 357 16.30 13.38 -5.90
N SER A 358 17.49 13.92 -6.21
CA SER A 358 18.32 13.49 -7.33
C SER A 358 18.40 11.96 -7.37
N GLU A 359 18.10 11.39 -8.52
CA GLU A 359 18.41 10.00 -8.83
C GLU A 359 19.90 9.77 -8.53
N ALA A 360 20.19 9.09 -7.43
CA ALA A 360 21.50 8.52 -7.20
C ALA A 360 21.43 7.09 -7.71
N GLU A 361 22.25 6.84 -8.74
CA GLU A 361 22.51 5.58 -9.43
C GLU A 361 22.75 4.38 -8.50
#